data_AF-A0A3D1I1A8-F1
#
_entry.id   AF-A0A3D1I1A8-F1
#
_cell.length_a   1.000
_cell.length_b   1.000
_cell.length_c   1.000
_cell.angle_alpha   90.00
_cell.angle_beta   90.00
_cell.angle_gamma   90.00
#
_symmetry.space_group_name_H-M   'P 1'
#
loop_
_entity.id
_entity.type
_entity.pdbx_description
1 polymer ?
#
loop_
_entity_poly.entity_id
_entity_poly.type
_entity_poly.pdbx_seq_one_letter_code
_entity_poly.pdbx_strand_id
1 'polypeptide(L)'
;MREKLKEFRSSPRSIIAAFSAAVLFFCTVFTRLILKTDDGHFLGILHRNGFTVTSWLHERYTTVSGRIVGEWLMINFLRLPLIFWKLFIAALIIYIMYFLCRLSDFFGEKTDIRQRYIFACSVPLAVFLPCLNPSVFWFAGSFTFLVPFAALLITVTPLTFEVFGKRVNHIAYVAAAIASVVAASQEQSCAAVLALQVILLIFSAYQRRLRFRQFIPLLPSAVSAAALVLSPGLRGRGAMEAASGFERFSKMNIFEKLLCGFSNYFAFSFFLSLITAAVFLVLLGAS
;
A
#
# COMPACT_ATOMS: atom_id res chain seq x y z
N MET A 1 -17.17 31.46 19.48
CA MET A 1 -16.76 30.03 19.50
C MET A 1 -17.82 29.11 18.89
N ARG A 2 -19.11 29.23 19.24
CA ARG A 2 -20.21 28.43 18.63
C ARG A 2 -20.36 28.57 17.11
N GLU A 3 -20.22 29.78 16.55
CA GLU A 3 -20.32 29.98 15.10
C GLU A 3 -19.16 29.36 14.32
N LYS A 4 -17.91 29.58 14.76
CA LYS A 4 -16.73 28.90 14.20
C LYS A 4 -16.84 27.36 14.26
N LEU A 5 -17.47 26.83 15.31
CA LEU A 5 -17.72 25.39 15.43
C LEU A 5 -18.80 24.88 14.46
N LYS A 6 -19.86 25.66 14.23
CA LYS A 6 -20.88 25.38 13.19
C LYS A 6 -20.25 25.42 11.81
N GLU A 7 -19.45 26.43 11.53
CA GLU A 7 -18.74 26.64 10.26
C GLU A 7 -17.74 25.51 9.97
N PHE A 8 -17.02 25.05 11.00
CA PHE A 8 -16.16 23.87 10.91
C PHE A 8 -16.98 22.60 10.64
N ARG A 9 -18.09 22.39 11.34
CA ARG A 9 -18.96 21.20 11.18
C ARG A 9 -19.63 21.12 9.80
N SER A 10 -19.84 22.25 9.14
CA SER A 10 -20.29 22.32 7.75
C SER A 10 -19.16 22.15 6.72
N SER A 11 -17.88 22.28 7.14
CA SER A 11 -16.74 22.15 6.23
C SER A 11 -16.43 20.69 5.92
N PRO A 12 -16.04 20.34 4.68
CA PRO A 12 -15.50 19.02 4.33
C PRO A 12 -14.27 18.62 5.18
N ARG A 13 -13.56 19.60 5.74
CA ARG A 13 -12.43 19.39 6.65
C ARG A 13 -12.83 18.70 7.96
N SER A 14 -14.07 18.87 8.41
CA SER A 14 -14.57 18.17 9.60
C SER A 14 -14.69 16.66 9.39
N ILE A 15 -14.98 16.21 8.17
CA ILE A 15 -15.03 14.78 7.82
C ILE A 15 -13.64 14.17 7.91
N ILE A 16 -12.65 14.84 7.31
CA ILE A 16 -11.25 14.41 7.38
C ILE A 16 -10.78 14.32 8.84
N ALA A 17 -11.10 15.33 9.66
CA ALA A 17 -10.74 15.34 11.08
C ALA A 17 -11.42 14.21 11.86
N ALA A 18 -12.72 14.00 11.67
CA ALA A 18 -13.48 12.94 12.33
C ALA A 18 -12.97 11.55 11.94
N PHE A 19 -12.73 11.31 10.65
CA PHE A 19 -12.16 10.07 10.16
C PHE A 19 -10.75 9.84 10.70
N SER A 20 -9.89 10.87 10.68
CA SER A 20 -8.53 10.77 11.21
C SER A 20 -8.53 10.42 12.69
N ALA A 21 -9.43 11.03 13.48
CA ALA A 21 -9.60 10.69 14.89
C ALA A 21 -10.10 9.24 15.08
N ALA A 22 -11.05 8.79 14.27
CA ALA A 22 -11.56 7.42 14.30
C ALA A 22 -10.47 6.40 13.93
N VAL A 23 -9.65 6.67 12.91
CA VAL A 23 -8.52 5.82 12.51
C VAL A 23 -7.45 5.80 13.60
N LEU A 24 -7.09 6.95 14.18
CA LEU A 24 -6.14 7.00 15.29
C LEU A 24 -6.62 6.17 16.49
N PHE A 25 -7.88 6.34 16.87
CA PHE A 25 -8.50 5.52 17.92
C PHE A 25 -8.48 4.04 17.55
N PHE A 26 -8.90 3.70 16.33
CA PHE A 26 -8.96 2.32 15.88
C PHE A 26 -7.58 1.65 15.91
N CYS A 27 -6.58 2.28 15.30
CA CYS A 27 -5.22 1.76 15.25
C CYS A 27 -4.63 1.64 16.66
N THR A 28 -4.79 2.65 17.52
CA THR A 28 -4.21 2.62 18.86
C THR A 28 -4.83 1.55 19.77
N VAL A 29 -6.15 1.31 19.63
CA VAL A 29 -6.90 0.40 20.52
C VAL A 29 -6.96 -1.03 19.96
N PHE A 30 -7.29 -1.22 18.70
CA PHE A 30 -7.62 -2.56 18.15
C PHE A 30 -6.46 -3.28 17.47
N THR A 31 -5.43 -2.56 16.98
CA THR A 31 -4.26 -3.23 16.39
C THR A 31 -3.34 -3.77 17.48
N ARG A 32 -2.84 -4.99 17.27
CA ARG A 32 -2.03 -5.73 18.26
C ARG A 32 -1.04 -6.68 17.58
N LEU A 33 0.00 -7.04 18.33
CA LEU A 33 0.84 -8.20 17.99
C LEU A 33 0.05 -9.49 18.21
N ILE A 34 0.18 -10.43 17.29
CA ILE A 34 -0.42 -11.76 17.42
C ILE A 34 0.70 -12.80 17.55
N LEU A 35 1.05 -13.14 18.78
CA LEU A 35 2.22 -14.00 19.06
C LEU A 35 2.14 -15.42 18.47
N LYS A 36 0.95 -15.90 18.08
CA LYS A 36 0.78 -17.21 17.43
C LYS A 36 0.99 -17.18 15.92
N THR A 37 1.30 -16.04 15.32
CA THR A 37 1.53 -15.88 13.88
C THR A 37 2.98 -15.44 13.62
N ASP A 38 3.25 -14.94 12.41
CA ASP A 38 4.53 -14.38 11.99
C ASP A 38 5.09 -13.34 12.97
N ASP A 39 4.22 -12.58 13.66
CA ASP A 39 4.64 -11.60 14.67
C ASP A 39 5.48 -12.25 15.78
N GLY A 40 5.04 -13.40 16.29
CA GLY A 40 5.78 -14.16 17.31
C GLY A 40 7.05 -14.79 16.76
N HIS A 41 7.03 -15.24 15.50
CA HIS A 41 8.21 -15.78 14.84
C HIS A 41 9.33 -14.73 14.71
N PHE A 42 9.00 -13.53 14.20
CA PHE A 42 9.97 -12.43 14.08
C PHE A 42 10.44 -11.92 15.44
N LEU A 43 9.55 -11.89 16.45
CA LEU A 43 9.94 -11.55 17.81
C LEU A 43 10.92 -12.59 18.38
N GLY A 44 10.70 -13.88 18.14
CA GLY A 44 11.62 -14.95 18.55
C GLY A 44 12.98 -14.84 17.86
N ILE A 45 13.02 -14.49 16.57
CA ILE A 45 14.27 -14.23 15.85
C ILE A 45 15.05 -13.07 16.45
N LEU A 46 14.37 -11.97 16.79
CA LEU A 46 14.99 -10.77 17.36
C LEU A 46 15.69 -11.05 18.70
N HIS A 47 15.20 -12.03 19.47
CA HIS A 47 15.76 -12.43 20.78
C HIS A 47 16.82 -13.54 20.69
N ARG A 48 17.19 -14.01 19.49
CA ARG A 48 18.26 -15.00 19.35
C ARG A 48 19.62 -14.40 19.73
N ASN A 49 20.43 -15.18 20.44
CA ASN A 49 21.80 -14.79 20.78
C ASN A 49 22.60 -14.51 19.51
N GLY A 50 23.31 -13.37 19.48
CA GLY A 50 24.12 -12.97 18.32
C GLY A 50 23.32 -12.42 17.13
N PHE A 51 22.03 -12.11 17.30
CA PHE A 51 21.22 -11.53 16.21
C PHE A 51 21.77 -10.18 15.73
N THR A 52 22.03 -10.08 14.42
CA THR A 52 22.26 -8.80 13.75
C THR A 52 21.31 -8.65 12.57
N VAL A 53 20.79 -7.43 12.34
CA VAL A 53 19.83 -7.18 11.26
C VAL A 53 20.47 -7.47 9.90
N THR A 54 21.75 -7.14 9.73
CA THR A 54 22.48 -7.32 8.48
C THR A 54 22.68 -8.80 8.16
N SER A 55 23.15 -9.61 9.12
CA SER A 55 23.35 -11.05 8.89
C SER A 55 22.02 -11.75 8.61
N TRP A 56 20.97 -11.38 9.36
CA TRP A 56 19.64 -11.93 9.15
C TRP A 56 19.06 -11.56 7.79
N LEU A 57 19.13 -10.29 7.37
CA LEU A 57 18.65 -9.89 6.04
C LEU A 57 19.43 -10.55 4.90
N HIS A 58 20.74 -10.75 5.06
CA HIS A 58 21.54 -11.46 4.07
C HIS A 58 21.13 -12.93 3.96
N GLU A 59 20.92 -13.62 5.08
CA GLU A 59 20.38 -14.98 5.11
C GLU A 59 19.00 -15.02 4.42
N ARG A 60 18.09 -14.11 4.80
CA ARG A 60 16.76 -13.98 4.19
C ARG A 60 16.83 -13.78 2.68
N TYR A 61 17.68 -12.86 2.21
CA TYR A 61 17.84 -12.56 0.79
C TYR A 61 18.32 -13.78 -0.01
N THR A 62 19.23 -14.55 0.57
CA THR A 62 19.85 -15.69 -0.11
C THR A 62 18.99 -16.95 -0.06
N THR A 63 18.19 -17.15 0.99
CA THR A 63 17.49 -18.42 1.21
C THR A 63 15.97 -18.35 1.18
N VAL A 64 15.34 -17.19 1.42
CA VAL A 64 13.87 -17.14 1.59
C VAL A 64 13.13 -16.04 0.83
N SER A 65 13.61 -14.80 0.79
CA SER A 65 12.86 -13.70 0.19
C SER A 65 13.71 -12.49 -0.18
N GLY A 66 13.38 -11.86 -1.31
CA GLY A 66 13.94 -10.57 -1.72
C GLY A 66 13.32 -9.35 -1.05
N ARG A 67 12.38 -9.53 -0.11
CA ARG A 67 11.65 -8.44 0.57
C ARG A 67 12.48 -7.69 1.62
N ILE A 68 13.76 -7.47 1.34
CA ILE A 68 14.75 -6.97 2.31
C ILE A 68 14.38 -5.60 2.90
N VAL A 69 13.81 -4.70 2.10
CA VAL A 69 13.41 -3.36 2.57
C VAL A 69 12.22 -3.46 3.54
N GLY A 70 11.20 -4.25 3.18
CA GLY A 70 10.01 -4.43 4.01
C GLY A 70 10.35 -5.15 5.31
N GLU A 71 11.17 -6.18 5.23
CA GLU A 71 11.66 -6.94 6.39
C GLU A 71 12.58 -6.10 7.29
N TRP A 72 13.44 -5.25 6.70
CA TRP A 72 14.27 -4.31 7.45
C TRP A 72 13.41 -3.30 8.22
N LEU A 73 12.39 -2.70 7.57
CA LEU A 73 11.46 -1.78 8.24
C LEU A 73 10.75 -2.48 9.39
N MET A 74 10.19 -3.66 9.13
CA MET A 74 9.45 -4.43 10.13
C MET A 74 10.31 -4.73 11.38
N ILE A 75 11.54 -5.24 11.21
CA ILE A 75 12.43 -5.55 12.35
C ILE A 75 12.81 -4.28 13.12
N ASN A 76 13.07 -3.17 12.45
CA ASN A 76 13.40 -1.92 13.14
C ASN A 76 12.20 -1.37 13.91
N PHE A 77 10.98 -1.45 13.36
CA PHE A 77 9.78 -1.09 14.10
C PHE A 77 9.50 -2.02 15.27
N LEU A 78 9.86 -3.31 15.18
CA LEU A 78 9.64 -4.28 16.26
C LEU A 78 10.53 -3.99 17.48
N ARG A 79 11.65 -3.31 17.27
CA ARG A 79 12.55 -2.83 18.33
C ARG A 79 12.05 -1.56 19.03
N LEU A 80 11.10 -0.85 18.42
CA LEU A 80 10.52 0.36 18.99
C LEU A 80 9.31 0.01 19.85
N PRO A 81 8.93 0.89 20.81
CA PRO A 81 7.66 0.79 21.50
C PRO A 81 6.49 0.66 20.50
N LEU A 82 5.56 -0.26 20.76
CA LEU A 82 4.46 -0.58 19.83
C LEU A 82 3.64 0.63 19.39
N ILE A 83 3.56 1.67 20.22
CA ILE A 83 2.85 2.90 19.88
C ILE A 83 3.38 3.55 18.60
N PHE A 84 4.70 3.47 18.31
CA PHE A 84 5.27 4.02 17.08
C PHE A 84 4.73 3.32 15.83
N TRP A 85 4.61 1.99 15.86
CA TRP A 85 3.98 1.24 14.79
C TRP A 85 2.50 1.61 14.63
N LYS A 86 1.73 1.68 15.73
CA LYS A 86 0.31 2.03 15.68
C LYS A 86 0.06 3.42 15.08
N LEU A 87 0.87 4.41 15.48
CA LEU A 87 0.81 5.77 14.94
C LEU A 87 1.24 5.82 13.47
N PHE A 88 2.28 5.06 13.11
CA PHE A 88 2.74 4.96 11.72
C PHE A 88 1.65 4.39 10.81
N ILE A 89 1.03 3.26 11.19
CA ILE A 89 -0.07 2.65 10.44
C ILE A 89 -1.27 3.60 10.32
N ALA A 90 -1.63 4.30 11.40
CA ALA A 90 -2.69 5.31 11.35
C ALA A 90 -2.37 6.42 10.35
N ALA A 91 -1.13 6.93 10.36
CA ALA A 91 -0.69 7.96 9.42
C ALA A 91 -0.77 7.49 7.96
N LEU A 92 -0.45 6.23 7.68
CA LEU A 92 -0.58 5.65 6.34
C LEU A 92 -2.04 5.57 5.88
N ILE A 93 -2.95 5.09 6.74
CA ILE A 93 -4.39 5.03 6.40
C ILE A 93 -4.95 6.43 6.16
N ILE A 94 -4.57 7.40 7.00
CA ILE A 94 -4.94 8.81 6.81
C ILE A 94 -4.37 9.35 5.50
N TYR A 95 -3.15 8.98 5.12
CA TYR A 95 -2.58 9.37 3.83
C TYR A 95 -3.37 8.79 2.65
N ILE A 96 -3.76 7.51 2.71
CA ILE A 96 -4.58 6.87 1.68
C ILE A 96 -5.90 7.64 1.51
N MET A 97 -6.59 7.93 2.62
CA MET A 97 -7.80 8.76 2.61
C MET A 97 -7.52 10.14 2.01
N TYR A 98 -6.46 10.82 2.44
CA TYR A 98 -6.08 12.13 1.89
C TYR A 98 -5.88 12.06 0.37
N PHE A 99 -5.13 11.09 -0.13
CA PHE A 99 -4.92 10.88 -1.56
C PHE A 99 -6.24 10.72 -2.30
N LEU A 100 -7.15 9.87 -1.79
CA LEU A 100 -8.47 9.63 -2.39
C LEU A 100 -9.37 10.88 -2.39
N CYS A 101 -9.43 11.62 -1.28
CA CYS A 101 -10.17 12.88 -1.22
C CYS A 101 -9.63 13.87 -2.27
N ARG A 102 -8.31 14.03 -2.36
CA ARG A 102 -7.67 14.94 -3.32
C ARG A 102 -7.82 14.48 -4.76
N LEU A 103 -7.88 13.17 -4.98
CA LEU A 103 -8.19 12.57 -6.27
C LEU A 103 -9.64 12.86 -6.68
N SER A 104 -10.59 12.74 -5.74
CA SER A 104 -12.01 13.03 -5.98
C SER A 104 -12.30 14.49 -6.35
N ASP A 105 -11.46 15.43 -5.90
CA ASP A 105 -11.56 16.84 -6.27
C ASP A 105 -11.42 17.05 -7.78
N PHE A 106 -10.76 16.14 -8.51
CA PHE A 106 -10.56 16.25 -9.97
C PHE A 106 -11.72 15.71 -10.80
N PHE A 107 -12.55 14.84 -10.23
CA PHE A 107 -13.63 14.17 -10.96
C PHE A 107 -15.01 14.78 -10.70
N GLY A 108 -15.17 15.58 -9.64
CA GLY A 108 -16.47 16.02 -9.16
C GLY A 108 -16.83 17.46 -9.47
N GLU A 109 -17.23 17.74 -10.71
CA GLU A 109 -17.95 18.99 -11.02
C GLU A 109 -19.43 18.91 -10.65
N LYS A 110 -20.01 17.69 -10.60
CA LYS A 110 -21.46 17.48 -10.42
C LYS A 110 -21.89 17.08 -9.01
N THR A 111 -20.98 16.55 -8.19
CA THR A 111 -21.28 16.01 -6.85
C THR A 111 -20.84 16.92 -5.72
N ASP A 112 -21.65 16.97 -4.65
CA ASP A 112 -21.31 17.73 -3.44
C ASP A 112 -19.96 17.25 -2.88
N ILE A 113 -19.12 18.22 -2.50
CA ILE A 113 -17.78 17.96 -1.97
C ILE A 113 -17.82 17.12 -0.69
N ARG A 114 -18.89 17.27 0.11
CA ARG A 114 -19.08 16.53 1.35
C ARG A 114 -19.32 15.05 1.08
N GLN A 115 -20.19 14.72 0.12
CA GLN A 115 -20.47 13.34 -0.29
C GLN A 115 -19.23 12.67 -0.86
N ARG A 116 -18.46 13.37 -1.70
CA ARG A 116 -17.18 12.88 -2.23
C ARG A 116 -16.19 12.54 -1.12
N TYR A 117 -16.14 13.34 -0.06
CA TYR A 117 -15.22 13.10 1.05
C TYR A 117 -15.69 11.96 1.94
N ILE A 118 -17.02 11.82 2.15
CA ILE A 118 -17.58 10.64 2.82
C ILE A 118 -17.23 9.38 2.04
N PHE A 119 -17.42 9.40 0.72
CA PHE A 119 -17.06 8.31 -0.18
C PHE A 119 -15.56 7.97 -0.08
N ALA A 120 -14.69 8.97 -0.22
CA ALA A 120 -13.25 8.76 -0.13
C ALA A 120 -12.80 8.23 1.24
N CYS A 121 -13.50 8.61 2.33
CA CYS A 121 -13.27 8.07 3.67
C CYS A 121 -13.81 6.64 3.84
N SER A 122 -14.90 6.26 3.16
CA SER A 122 -15.43 4.91 3.22
C SER A 122 -14.60 3.91 2.42
N VAL A 123 -13.86 4.35 1.39
CA VAL A 123 -13.05 3.47 0.52
C VAL A 123 -12.01 2.66 1.30
N PRO A 124 -11.13 3.24 2.14
CA PRO A 124 -10.22 2.45 2.97
C PRO A 124 -10.95 1.42 3.81
N LEU A 125 -12.07 1.78 4.44
CA LEU A 125 -12.84 0.85 5.26
C LEU A 125 -13.40 -0.30 4.40
N ALA A 126 -14.04 0.02 3.27
CA ALA A 126 -14.65 -0.96 2.37
C ALA A 126 -13.64 -1.88 1.67
N VAL A 127 -12.39 -1.43 1.47
CA VAL A 127 -11.32 -2.26 0.89
C VAL A 127 -10.59 -3.05 1.99
N PHE A 128 -10.29 -2.45 3.15
CA PHE A 128 -9.53 -3.12 4.20
C PHE A 128 -10.35 -4.09 5.06
N LEU A 129 -11.67 -3.89 5.23
CA LEU A 129 -12.50 -4.78 6.05
C LEU A 129 -12.78 -6.13 5.39
N PRO A 130 -13.14 -6.19 4.09
CA PRO A 130 -13.45 -7.47 3.46
C PRO A 130 -12.40 -7.89 2.42
N CYS A 131 -11.78 -6.97 1.66
CA CYS A 131 -10.95 -7.32 0.49
C CYS A 131 -9.50 -7.63 0.86
N LEU A 132 -9.05 -7.11 2.01
CA LEU A 132 -7.73 -7.37 2.53
C LEU A 132 -7.88 -8.20 3.79
N ASN A 133 -7.08 -9.28 3.84
CA ASN A 133 -7.03 -10.21 4.96
C ASN A 133 -6.92 -9.42 6.30
N PRO A 134 -7.60 -9.82 7.40
CA PRO A 134 -7.38 -9.27 8.74
C PRO A 134 -5.91 -9.03 9.10
N SER A 135 -5.01 -9.76 8.44
CA SER A 135 -3.56 -9.54 8.43
C SER A 135 -3.07 -8.12 8.27
N VAL A 136 -3.80 -7.25 7.56
CA VAL A 136 -3.37 -5.85 7.38
C VAL A 136 -3.31 -5.09 8.71
N PHE A 137 -4.08 -5.53 9.71
CA PHE A 137 -4.18 -4.87 11.02
C PHE A 137 -3.32 -5.50 12.12
N TRP A 138 -2.59 -6.58 11.83
CA TRP A 138 -1.55 -7.12 12.72
C TRP A 138 -0.15 -6.74 12.22
N PHE A 139 0.87 -6.91 13.07
CA PHE A 139 2.16 -6.22 12.88
C PHE A 139 2.87 -6.59 11.58
N ALA A 140 3.27 -7.85 11.39
CA ALA A 140 4.02 -8.30 10.22
C ALA A 140 3.20 -8.18 8.91
N GLY A 141 1.91 -8.47 8.99
CA GLY A 141 0.99 -8.33 7.87
C GLY A 141 0.84 -6.88 7.40
N SER A 142 0.82 -5.90 8.31
CA SER A 142 0.80 -4.48 7.93
C SER A 142 2.03 -4.07 7.09
N PHE A 143 3.23 -4.58 7.42
CA PHE A 143 4.45 -4.34 6.64
C PHE A 143 4.48 -5.07 5.30
N THR A 144 3.65 -6.11 5.13
CA THR A 144 3.56 -6.86 3.87
C THR A 144 2.52 -6.25 2.93
N PHE A 145 1.42 -5.71 3.47
CA PHE A 145 0.27 -5.27 2.66
C PHE A 145 0.06 -3.75 2.72
N LEU A 146 -0.12 -3.19 3.93
CA LEU A 146 -0.49 -1.78 4.09
C LEU A 146 0.65 -0.83 3.75
N VAL A 147 1.84 -1.12 4.28
CA VAL A 147 3.02 -0.25 4.13
C VAL A 147 3.43 -0.14 2.66
N PRO A 148 3.59 -1.25 1.90
CA PRO A 148 3.91 -1.15 0.47
C PRO A 148 2.81 -0.47 -0.33
N PHE A 149 1.53 -0.73 -0.03
CA PHE A 149 0.40 -0.09 -0.72
C PHE A 149 0.34 1.42 -0.48
N ALA A 150 0.49 1.87 0.76
CA ALA A 150 0.53 3.29 1.07
C ALA A 150 1.75 3.97 0.43
N ALA A 151 2.91 3.30 0.46
CA ALA A 151 4.12 3.77 -0.20
C ALA A 151 3.96 3.87 -1.72
N LEU A 152 3.25 2.93 -2.36
CA LEU A 152 2.87 3.02 -3.77
C LEU A 152 2.06 4.28 -4.05
N LEU A 153 1.04 4.56 -3.22
CA LEU A 153 0.23 5.77 -3.41
C LEU A 153 1.05 7.04 -3.21
N ILE A 154 1.93 7.11 -2.21
CA ILE A 154 2.88 8.23 -2.02
C ILE A 154 3.77 8.39 -3.25
N THR A 155 4.25 7.28 -3.81
CA THR A 155 5.12 7.26 -5.00
C THR A 155 4.44 7.88 -6.22
N VAL A 156 3.19 7.51 -6.48
CA VAL A 156 2.46 7.99 -7.67
C VAL A 156 1.82 9.37 -7.47
N THR A 157 1.63 9.81 -6.22
CA THR A 157 0.97 11.08 -5.88
C THR A 157 1.47 12.29 -6.70
N PRO A 158 2.78 12.60 -6.75
CA PRO A 158 3.24 13.76 -7.50
C PRO A 158 2.97 13.62 -9.00
N LEU A 159 3.12 12.42 -9.58
CA LEU A 159 2.85 12.16 -11.00
C LEU A 159 1.36 12.33 -11.31
N THR A 160 0.49 11.72 -10.49
CA THR A 160 -0.96 11.80 -10.63
C THR A 160 -1.43 13.26 -10.60
N PHE A 161 -0.99 14.05 -9.62
CA PHE A 161 -1.45 15.43 -9.51
C PHE A 161 -0.92 16.34 -10.62
N GLU A 162 0.28 16.11 -11.13
CA GLU A 162 0.80 16.86 -12.29
C GLU A 162 0.03 16.52 -13.58
N VAL A 163 -0.30 15.25 -13.78
CA VAL A 163 -1.16 14.75 -14.86
C VAL A 163 -2.53 15.45 -14.84
N PHE A 164 -3.13 15.61 -13.67
CA PHE A 164 -4.38 16.34 -13.52
C PHE A 164 -4.20 17.87 -13.44
N GLY A 165 -3.02 18.40 -13.78
CA GLY A 165 -2.78 19.84 -13.93
C GLY A 165 -2.54 20.62 -12.64
N LYS A 166 -2.39 19.97 -11.48
CA LYS A 166 -1.97 20.64 -10.24
C LYS A 166 -0.45 20.82 -10.23
N ARG A 167 0.00 21.94 -9.66
CA ARG A 167 1.42 22.14 -9.36
C ARG A 167 1.80 21.32 -8.13
N VAL A 168 2.94 20.65 -8.19
CA VAL A 168 3.45 19.80 -7.13
C VAL A 168 4.79 20.32 -6.63
N ASN A 169 4.97 20.33 -5.31
CA ASN A 169 6.22 20.75 -4.68
C ASN A 169 7.35 19.74 -4.99
N HIS A 170 8.56 20.23 -5.23
CA HIS A 170 9.74 19.40 -5.49
C HIS A 170 10.06 18.41 -4.37
N ILE A 171 9.77 18.78 -3.12
CA ILE A 171 9.94 17.88 -1.95
C ILE A 171 9.07 16.62 -2.09
N ALA A 172 7.91 16.71 -2.74
CA ALA A 172 7.05 15.54 -2.95
C ALA A 172 7.69 14.49 -3.87
N TYR A 173 8.56 14.90 -4.81
CA TYR A 173 9.33 13.96 -5.64
C TYR A 173 10.42 13.23 -4.86
N VAL A 174 11.03 13.90 -3.87
CA VAL A 174 11.98 13.26 -2.95
C VAL A 174 11.26 12.25 -2.05
N ALA A 175 10.12 12.63 -1.47
CA ALA A 175 9.29 11.72 -0.68
C ALA A 175 8.80 10.53 -1.52
N ALA A 176 8.40 10.76 -2.78
CA ALA A 176 8.00 9.70 -3.70
C ALA A 176 9.16 8.76 -4.05
N ALA A 177 10.40 9.27 -4.16
CA ALA A 177 11.57 8.43 -4.42
C ALA A 177 11.91 7.51 -3.25
N ILE A 178 11.80 8.01 -2.01
CA ILE A 178 11.97 7.19 -0.81
C ILE A 178 10.84 6.16 -0.70
N ALA A 179 9.60 6.60 -0.92
CA ALA A 179 8.45 5.71 -0.89
C ALA A 179 8.51 4.65 -2.00
N SER A 180 9.11 4.92 -3.15
CA SER A 180 9.14 3.97 -4.27
C SER A 180 9.98 2.74 -3.98
N VAL A 181 11.04 2.89 -3.17
CA VAL A 181 11.85 1.78 -2.64
C VAL A 181 11.01 0.86 -1.75
N VAL A 182 10.15 1.44 -0.91
CA VAL A 182 9.24 0.69 -0.02
C VAL A 182 8.07 0.09 -0.81
N ALA A 183 7.52 0.82 -1.79
CA ALA A 183 6.47 0.32 -2.67
C ALA A 183 6.94 -0.90 -3.46
N ALA A 184 8.20 -0.90 -3.90
CA ALA A 184 8.83 -2.00 -4.63
C ALA A 184 9.37 -3.11 -3.72
N SER A 185 9.10 -3.09 -2.41
CA SER A 185 9.60 -4.12 -1.47
C SER A 185 8.72 -5.37 -1.39
N GLN A 186 7.60 -5.42 -2.11
CA GLN A 186 6.69 -6.56 -2.15
C GLN A 186 6.22 -6.77 -3.60
N GLU A 187 6.05 -8.01 -4.04
CA GLU A 187 5.94 -8.39 -5.45
C GLU A 187 4.71 -7.77 -6.15
N GLN A 188 3.54 -7.78 -5.50
CA GLN A 188 2.30 -7.23 -6.06
C GLN A 188 2.35 -5.69 -6.12
N SER A 189 2.79 -5.05 -5.04
CA SER A 189 2.97 -3.61 -4.95
C SER A 189 4.06 -3.12 -5.91
N CYS A 190 5.13 -3.88 -6.08
CA CYS A 190 6.20 -3.62 -7.03
C CYS A 190 5.69 -3.62 -8.48
N ALA A 191 4.93 -4.64 -8.87
CA ALA A 191 4.32 -4.68 -10.20
C ALA A 191 3.37 -3.50 -10.41
N ALA A 192 2.54 -3.19 -9.41
CA ALA A 192 1.56 -2.12 -9.50
C ALA A 192 2.20 -0.72 -9.55
N VAL A 193 3.23 -0.44 -8.75
CA VAL A 193 3.88 0.88 -8.74
C VAL A 193 4.60 1.16 -10.05
N LEU A 194 5.31 0.17 -10.60
CA LEU A 194 5.99 0.32 -11.89
C LEU A 194 4.97 0.51 -13.03
N ALA A 195 3.92 -0.29 -13.06
CA ALA A 195 2.87 -0.17 -14.08
C ALA A 195 2.18 1.22 -14.02
N LEU A 196 1.79 1.67 -12.83
CA LEU A 196 1.15 2.99 -12.67
C LEU A 196 2.09 4.14 -13.01
N GLN A 197 3.37 4.07 -12.62
CA GLN A 197 4.37 5.06 -13.02
C GLN A 197 4.49 5.14 -14.54
N VAL A 198 4.62 4.00 -15.23
CA VAL A 198 4.70 3.96 -16.70
C VAL A 198 3.44 4.54 -17.35
N ILE A 199 2.25 4.15 -16.88
CA ILE A 199 0.97 4.68 -17.41
C ILE A 199 0.90 6.20 -17.23
N LEU A 200 1.26 6.73 -16.05
CA LEU A 200 1.23 8.16 -15.77
C LEU A 200 2.28 8.94 -16.59
N LEU A 201 3.43 8.34 -16.87
CA LEU A 201 4.46 8.93 -17.74
C LEU A 201 3.99 8.97 -19.21
N ILE A 202 3.38 7.88 -19.71
CA ILE A 202 2.77 7.84 -21.05
C ILE A 202 1.70 8.94 -21.17
N PHE A 203 0.84 9.07 -20.16
CA PHE A 203 -0.20 10.09 -20.16
C PHE A 203 0.37 11.52 -20.07
N SER A 204 1.44 11.72 -19.28
CA SER A 204 2.17 12.99 -19.22
C SER A 204 2.81 13.34 -20.58
N ALA A 205 3.36 12.36 -21.29
CA ALA A 205 3.91 12.53 -22.63
C ALA A 205 2.82 12.88 -23.65
N TYR A 206 1.68 12.19 -23.61
CA TYR A 206 0.52 12.49 -24.46
C TYR A 206 0.02 13.94 -24.25
N GLN A 207 -0.04 14.40 -23.00
CA GLN A 207 -0.40 15.78 -22.66
C GLN A 207 0.70 16.82 -22.92
N ARG A 208 1.86 16.42 -23.45
CA ARG A 208 3.06 17.27 -23.64
C ARG A 208 3.54 17.95 -22.34
N ARG A 209 3.36 17.27 -21.21
CA ARG A 209 3.76 17.72 -19.85
C ARG A 209 4.87 16.87 -19.24
N LEU A 210 5.51 16.02 -20.04
CA LEU A 210 6.59 15.15 -19.58
C LEU A 210 7.76 15.99 -19.05
N ARG A 211 8.20 15.69 -17.82
CA ARG A 211 9.30 16.39 -17.16
C ARG A 211 10.27 15.39 -16.56
N PHE A 212 11.56 15.71 -16.59
CA PHE A 212 12.60 14.84 -16.02
C PHE A 212 12.35 14.46 -14.55
N ARG A 213 11.74 15.37 -13.76
CA ARG A 213 11.40 15.13 -12.36
C ARG A 213 10.47 13.94 -12.15
N GLN A 214 9.62 13.62 -13.11
CA GLN A 214 8.69 12.49 -13.04
C GLN A 214 9.40 11.13 -13.06
N PHE A 215 10.65 11.10 -13.54
CA PHE A 215 11.50 9.91 -13.54
C PHE A 215 12.26 9.70 -12.22
N ILE A 216 12.31 10.70 -11.33
CA ILE A 216 13.02 10.61 -10.03
C ILE A 216 12.55 9.38 -9.23
N PRO A 217 11.25 9.12 -9.02
CA PRO A 217 10.82 7.94 -8.28
C PRO A 217 10.86 6.63 -9.09
N LEU A 218 11.07 6.68 -10.42
CA LEU A 218 11.12 5.49 -11.28
C LEU A 218 12.45 4.74 -11.15
N LEU A 219 13.56 5.46 -11.04
CA LEU A 219 14.88 4.83 -10.93
C LEU A 219 15.00 3.98 -9.63
N PRO A 220 14.66 4.51 -8.43
CA PRO A 220 14.73 3.71 -7.21
C PRO A 220 13.73 2.55 -7.21
N SER A 221 12.52 2.70 -7.77
CA SER A 221 11.57 1.58 -7.88
C SER A 221 12.10 0.49 -8.80
N ALA A 222 12.71 0.83 -9.93
CA ALA A 222 13.32 -0.14 -10.84
C ALA A 222 14.49 -0.90 -10.18
N VAL A 223 15.36 -0.20 -9.43
CA VAL A 223 16.48 -0.82 -8.71
C VAL A 223 15.95 -1.75 -7.59
N SER A 224 14.99 -1.29 -6.79
CA SER A 224 14.37 -2.14 -5.76
C SER A 224 13.61 -3.33 -6.34
N ALA A 225 12.92 -3.15 -7.47
CA ALA A 225 12.27 -4.23 -8.18
C ALA A 225 13.26 -5.28 -8.67
N ALA A 226 14.39 -4.85 -9.22
CA ALA A 226 15.46 -5.75 -9.63
C ALA A 226 16.01 -6.53 -8.43
N ALA A 227 16.29 -5.86 -7.31
CA ALA A 227 16.75 -6.53 -6.09
C ALA A 227 15.72 -7.56 -5.56
N LEU A 228 14.43 -7.22 -5.59
CA LEU A 228 13.35 -8.12 -5.18
C LEU A 228 13.27 -9.37 -6.08
N VAL A 229 13.18 -9.16 -7.39
CA VAL A 229 12.93 -10.22 -8.38
C VAL A 229 14.16 -11.10 -8.62
N LEU A 230 15.36 -10.53 -8.55
CA LEU A 230 16.62 -11.26 -8.75
C LEU A 230 17.12 -11.97 -7.48
N SER A 231 16.41 -11.83 -6.36
CA SER A 231 16.81 -12.48 -5.11
C SER A 231 16.86 -14.02 -5.25
N PRO A 232 17.96 -14.67 -4.81
CA PRO A 232 18.05 -16.12 -4.84
C PRO A 232 17.00 -16.77 -3.93
N GLY A 233 16.70 -16.14 -2.80
CA GLY A 233 15.72 -16.61 -1.84
C GLY A 233 14.30 -16.69 -2.42
N LEU A 234 13.92 -15.78 -3.33
CA LEU A 234 12.61 -15.86 -4.00
C LEU A 234 12.49 -17.13 -4.86
N ARG A 235 13.57 -17.53 -5.55
CA ARG A 235 13.59 -18.78 -6.32
C ARG A 235 13.52 -20.00 -5.41
N GLY A 236 14.29 -20.00 -4.32
CA GLY A 236 14.27 -21.07 -3.31
C GLY A 236 12.88 -21.25 -2.70
N ARG A 237 12.25 -20.15 -2.26
CA ARG A 237 10.87 -20.17 -1.73
C ARG A 237 9.86 -20.63 -2.77
N GLY A 238 9.95 -20.14 -4.01
CA GLY A 238 9.04 -20.58 -5.08
C GLY A 238 9.14 -22.10 -5.35
N ALA A 239 10.33 -22.69 -5.27
CA ALA A 239 10.52 -24.13 -5.39
C ALA A 239 9.92 -24.90 -4.21
N MET A 240 10.10 -24.40 -2.98
CA MET A 240 9.51 -24.99 -1.77
C MET A 240 7.98 -24.92 -1.79
N GLU A 241 7.40 -23.76 -2.10
CA GLU A 241 5.95 -23.55 -2.19
C GLU A 241 5.31 -24.41 -3.29
N ALA A 242 5.99 -24.53 -4.44
CA ALA A 242 5.56 -25.44 -5.49
C ALA A 242 5.57 -26.90 -5.01
N ALA A 243 6.64 -27.34 -4.34
CA ALA A 243 6.73 -28.70 -3.82
C ALA A 243 5.69 -29.01 -2.73
N SER A 244 5.32 -28.04 -1.89
CA SER A 244 4.42 -28.26 -0.76
C SER A 244 2.94 -28.05 -1.07
N GLY A 245 2.60 -27.22 -2.06
CA GLY A 245 1.22 -26.74 -2.25
C GLY A 245 0.67 -26.84 -3.67
N PHE A 246 1.51 -26.77 -4.70
CA PHE A 246 1.04 -26.81 -6.09
C PHE A 246 2.14 -27.21 -7.08
N GLU A 247 2.51 -28.48 -7.10
CA GLU A 247 3.69 -28.98 -7.83
C GLU A 247 3.63 -28.66 -9.34
N ARG A 248 2.43 -28.70 -9.91
CA ARG A 248 2.18 -28.39 -11.33
C ARG A 248 2.52 -26.95 -11.68
N PHE A 249 2.54 -26.02 -10.72
CA PHE A 249 2.90 -24.62 -10.96
C PHE A 249 4.28 -24.45 -11.58
N SER A 250 5.25 -25.27 -11.18
CA SER A 250 6.62 -25.21 -11.72
C SER A 250 6.69 -25.60 -13.20
N LYS A 251 5.78 -26.48 -13.63
CA LYS A 251 5.67 -27.04 -14.99
C LYS A 251 4.78 -26.20 -15.92
N MET A 252 4.05 -25.23 -15.37
CA MET A 252 3.16 -24.35 -16.13
C MET A 252 3.92 -23.27 -16.91
N ASN A 253 3.46 -23.02 -18.13
CA ASN A 253 3.88 -21.86 -18.91
C ASN A 253 3.28 -20.56 -18.33
N ILE A 254 3.68 -19.41 -18.87
CA ILE A 254 3.26 -18.11 -18.33
C ILE A 254 1.75 -17.85 -18.48
N PHE A 255 1.13 -18.34 -19.56
CA PHE A 255 -0.30 -18.18 -19.80
C PHE A 255 -1.13 -19.01 -18.83
N GLU A 256 -0.72 -20.25 -18.56
CA GLU A 256 -1.35 -21.13 -17.56
C GLU A 256 -1.26 -20.51 -16.16
N LYS A 257 -0.11 -19.94 -15.79
CA LYS A 257 0.07 -19.23 -14.51
C LYS A 257 -0.84 -18.02 -14.41
N LEU A 258 -0.95 -17.23 -15.48
CA LEU A 258 -1.87 -16.08 -15.53
C LEU A 258 -3.33 -16.53 -15.41
N LEU A 259 -3.73 -17.58 -16.14
CA LEU A 259 -5.07 -18.15 -16.06
C LEU A 259 -5.39 -18.67 -14.66
N CYS A 260 -4.45 -19.35 -14.00
CA CYS A 260 -4.59 -19.74 -12.59
C CYS A 260 -4.78 -18.52 -11.69
N GLY A 261 -4.01 -17.45 -11.90
CA GLY A 261 -4.15 -16.19 -11.16
C GLY A 261 -5.53 -15.54 -11.36
N PHE A 262 -6.01 -15.47 -12.61
CA PHE A 262 -7.35 -14.98 -12.93
C PHE A 262 -8.44 -15.85 -12.30
N SER A 263 -8.33 -17.17 -12.42
CA SER A 263 -9.27 -18.11 -11.81
C SER A 263 -9.33 -17.92 -10.29
N ASN A 264 -8.18 -17.79 -9.63
CA ASN A 264 -8.11 -17.54 -8.19
C ASN A 264 -8.74 -16.19 -7.79
N TYR A 265 -8.51 -15.14 -8.59
CA TYR A 265 -9.17 -13.85 -8.40
C TYR A 265 -10.70 -13.96 -8.51
N PHE A 266 -11.20 -14.67 -9.54
CA PHE A 266 -12.63 -14.90 -9.72
C PHE A 266 -13.25 -15.72 -8.59
N ALA A 267 -12.53 -16.72 -8.09
CA ALA A 267 -13.01 -17.59 -7.02
C ALA A 267 -13.11 -16.88 -5.66
N PHE A 268 -12.12 -16.05 -5.31
CA PHE A 268 -12.01 -15.54 -3.92
C PHE A 268 -12.22 -14.03 -3.77
N SER A 269 -12.05 -13.24 -4.83
CA SER A 269 -12.01 -11.77 -4.70
C SER A 269 -13.01 -11.06 -5.61
N PHE A 270 -13.44 -11.66 -6.71
CA PHE A 270 -14.28 -10.97 -7.70
C PHE A 270 -15.63 -10.51 -7.16
N PHE A 271 -16.36 -11.39 -6.45
CA PHE A 271 -17.68 -11.02 -5.91
C PHE A 271 -17.58 -9.86 -4.93
N LEU A 272 -16.52 -9.85 -4.12
CA LEU A 272 -16.30 -8.80 -3.17
C LEU A 272 -15.81 -7.50 -3.84
N SER A 273 -14.93 -7.60 -4.84
CA SER A 273 -14.57 -6.46 -5.69
C SER A 273 -15.80 -5.87 -6.38
N LEU A 274 -16.74 -6.71 -6.81
CA LEU A 274 -17.99 -6.29 -7.43
C LEU A 274 -18.93 -5.60 -6.42
N ILE A 275 -19.10 -6.15 -5.22
CA ILE A 275 -19.84 -5.49 -4.14
C ILE A 275 -19.20 -4.13 -3.82
N THR A 276 -17.88 -4.11 -3.69
CA THR A 276 -17.13 -2.89 -3.40
C THR A 276 -17.32 -1.85 -4.51
N ALA A 277 -17.22 -2.28 -5.77
CA ALA A 277 -17.48 -1.43 -6.93
C ALA A 277 -18.94 -0.96 -7.00
N ALA A 278 -19.92 -1.82 -6.67
CA ALA A 278 -21.33 -1.48 -6.66
C ALA A 278 -21.67 -0.49 -5.54
N VAL A 279 -21.18 -0.73 -4.31
CA VAL A 279 -21.25 0.21 -3.20
C VAL A 279 -20.62 1.53 -3.61
N PHE A 280 -19.48 1.48 -4.32
CA PHE A 280 -18.84 2.70 -4.79
C PHE A 280 -19.64 3.44 -5.85
N LEU A 281 -20.22 2.72 -6.81
CA LEU A 281 -21.10 3.29 -7.83
C LEU A 281 -22.39 3.86 -7.23
N VAL A 282 -22.97 3.23 -6.20
CA VAL A 282 -24.13 3.76 -5.48
C VAL A 282 -23.76 5.01 -4.70
N LEU A 283 -22.63 5.02 -4.00
CA LEU A 283 -22.17 6.22 -3.28
C LEU A 283 -21.80 7.37 -4.23
N LEU A 284 -21.41 7.07 -5.47
CA LEU A 284 -21.12 8.07 -6.51
C LEU A 284 -22.36 8.44 -7.35
N GLY A 285 -23.35 7.55 -7.44
CA GLY A 285 -24.53 7.64 -8.32
C GLY A 285 -25.85 7.92 -7.61
N ALA A 286 -25.90 7.85 -6.28
CA ALA A 286 -26.99 8.43 -5.46
C ALA A 286 -26.90 9.98 -5.39
N SER A 287 -26.43 10.56 -6.50
CA SER A 287 -26.13 11.97 -6.73
C SER A 287 -27.12 12.55 -7.72
#